data_AF-A0A7Y6GE56-F1
#
_entry.id   AF-A0A7Y6GE56-F1
#
_cell.length_a   1.000
_cell.length_b   1.000
_cell.length_c   1.000
_cell.angle_alpha   90.00
_cell.angle_beta   90.00
_cell.angle_gamma   90.00
#
_symmetry.space_group_name_H-M   'P 1'
#
loop_
_entity.id
_entity.type
_entity.pdbx_description
1 polymer ?
#
loop_
_entity_poly.entity_id
_entity_poly.type
_entity_poly.pdbx_seq_one_letter_code
_entity_poly.pdbx_strand_id
1 'polypeptide(L)'
;MSRSRRTAVSAVLTALACLLVPFGTLAVWAVHGLGHTGRYVTTVAPLASEPAVRDAVADTVGDDLAQASGMDRDLVRDAVRSFTGTPAFRAAWDAANTAAHTAVLRALRTDDERAATLDLASVTAPLRDRLAADHVPFADRFPVEHREVVLVPPDELPALRKGYHVLDIASYWLPAAAVLFAVTGIAVAACRRRALTATALGTALGGAFLALAVAIGRHLTLTDLPDPSHRAVTAAVYDTLTSPLRTTSWLLLTLGLTTAATTWLTTHVPLRRPHPPTPPIPTAPPPEPTRVHA
;
A
#
# COMPACT_ATOMS: atom_id res chain seq x y z
N MET A 1 -7.24 -39.85 9.08
CA MET A 1 -6.59 -39.28 7.86
C MET A 1 -5.18 -39.83 7.73
N SER A 2 -4.83 -40.42 6.59
CA SER A 2 -3.45 -40.86 6.29
C SER A 2 -2.50 -39.66 6.24
N ARG A 3 -1.21 -39.88 6.54
CA ARG A 3 -0.17 -38.83 6.49
C ARG A 3 -0.19 -38.07 5.15
N SER A 4 -0.35 -38.79 4.03
CA SER A 4 -0.45 -38.22 2.67
C SER A 4 -1.61 -37.24 2.50
N ARG A 5 -2.81 -37.55 3.00
CA ARG A 5 -3.96 -36.64 2.93
C ARG A 5 -3.74 -35.37 3.77
N ARG A 6 -3.09 -35.50 4.93
CA ARG A 6 -2.74 -34.35 5.78
C ARG A 6 -1.71 -33.44 5.11
N THR A 7 -0.72 -34.00 4.42
CA THR A 7 0.24 -33.19 3.64
C THR A 7 -0.39 -32.51 2.44
N ALA A 8 -1.27 -33.20 1.69
CA ALA A 8 -1.98 -32.59 0.56
C ALA A 8 -2.88 -31.42 1.01
N VAL A 9 -3.67 -31.61 2.07
CA VAL A 9 -4.51 -30.55 2.63
C VAL A 9 -3.69 -29.37 3.15
N SER A 10 -2.60 -29.63 3.87
CA SER A 10 -1.70 -28.57 4.35
C SER A 10 -1.05 -27.79 3.20
N ALA A 11 -0.64 -28.47 2.12
CA ALA A 11 -0.06 -27.82 0.94
C ALA A 11 -1.08 -26.92 0.23
N VAL A 12 -2.32 -27.39 0.03
CA VAL A 12 -3.39 -26.60 -0.59
C VAL A 12 -3.73 -25.37 0.27
N LEU A 13 -3.88 -25.54 1.59
CA LEU A 13 -4.15 -24.43 2.52
C LEU A 13 -3.02 -23.39 2.51
N THR A 14 -1.77 -23.85 2.46
CA THR A 14 -0.61 -22.96 2.39
C THR A 14 -0.60 -22.20 1.07
N ALA A 15 -0.80 -22.88 -0.07
CA ALA A 15 -0.86 -22.23 -1.38
C ALA A 15 -1.99 -21.20 -1.46
N LEU A 16 -3.16 -21.52 -0.90
CA LEU A 16 -4.29 -20.60 -0.85
C LEU A 16 -3.97 -19.37 0.02
N ALA A 17 -3.36 -19.57 1.20
CA ALA A 17 -2.90 -18.45 2.03
C ALA A 17 -1.90 -17.56 1.28
N CYS A 18 -0.95 -18.16 0.55
CA CYS A 18 0.03 -17.41 -0.26
C CYS A 18 -0.65 -16.58 -1.35
N LEU A 19 -1.70 -17.11 -1.97
CA LEU A 19 -2.49 -16.40 -2.97
C LEU A 19 -3.27 -15.26 -2.34
N LEU A 20 -3.90 -15.47 -1.17
CA LEU A 20 -4.73 -14.45 -0.52
C LEU A 20 -3.94 -13.27 0.04
N VAL A 21 -2.67 -13.45 0.42
CA VAL A 21 -1.83 -12.39 1.00
C VAL A 21 -1.71 -11.14 0.11
N PRO A 22 -1.29 -11.22 -1.18
CA PRO A 22 -1.19 -10.04 -2.04
C PRO A 22 -2.56 -9.39 -2.28
N PHE A 23 -3.62 -10.18 -2.50
CA PHE A 23 -4.97 -9.64 -2.71
C PHE A 23 -5.53 -8.96 -1.46
N GLY A 24 -5.34 -9.55 -0.28
CA GLY A 24 -5.74 -8.97 1.00
C GLY A 24 -4.96 -7.69 1.30
N THR A 25 -3.66 -7.66 1.00
CA THR A 25 -2.83 -6.46 1.17
C THR A 25 -3.29 -5.32 0.26
N LEU A 26 -3.60 -5.62 -1.01
CA LEU A 26 -4.14 -4.63 -1.95
C LEU A 26 -5.52 -4.12 -1.49
N ALA A 27 -6.40 -5.00 -1.05
CA ALA A 27 -7.72 -4.61 -0.55
C ALA A 27 -7.63 -3.72 0.69
N VAL A 28 -6.81 -4.11 1.67
CA VAL A 28 -6.55 -3.30 2.87
C VAL A 28 -5.94 -1.95 2.50
N TRP A 29 -4.95 -1.93 1.61
CA TRP A 29 -4.35 -0.67 1.17
C TRP A 29 -5.35 0.24 0.47
N ALA A 30 -6.19 -0.28 -0.42
CA ALA A 30 -7.16 0.53 -1.13
C ALA A 30 -8.20 1.12 -0.15
N VAL A 31 -8.69 0.34 0.80
CA VAL A 31 -9.71 0.81 1.76
C VAL A 31 -9.12 1.70 2.86
N HIS A 32 -7.94 1.38 3.39
CA HIS A 32 -7.34 2.14 4.49
C HIS A 32 -6.47 3.30 4.02
N GLY A 33 -5.82 3.15 2.86
CA GLY A 33 -5.02 4.18 2.21
C GLY A 33 -5.88 5.20 1.48
N LEU A 34 -6.73 4.73 0.56
CA LEU A 34 -7.57 5.59 -0.28
C LEU A 34 -8.98 5.81 0.30
N GLY A 35 -9.43 5.05 1.30
CA GLY A 35 -10.74 5.26 1.92
C GLY A 35 -10.72 6.21 3.13
N HIS A 36 -9.56 6.70 3.54
CA HIS A 36 -9.41 7.61 4.68
C HIS A 36 -8.84 8.96 4.21
N THR A 37 -9.68 10.00 4.25
CA THR A 37 -9.33 11.36 3.78
C THR A 37 -8.02 11.87 4.37
N GLY A 38 -7.82 11.77 5.69
CA GLY A 38 -6.60 12.29 6.32
C GLY A 38 -5.32 11.58 5.84
N ARG A 39 -5.39 10.26 5.62
CA ARG A 39 -4.23 9.47 5.15
C ARG A 39 -3.96 9.72 3.67
N TYR A 40 -5.00 9.85 2.87
CA TYR A 40 -4.91 10.26 1.47
C TYR A 40 -4.25 11.63 1.34
N VAL A 41 -4.75 12.66 2.05
CA VAL A 41 -4.22 14.02 2.02
C VAL A 41 -2.74 14.05 2.45
N THR A 42 -2.39 13.34 3.53
CA THR A 42 -0.99 13.21 3.96
C THR A 42 -0.11 12.57 2.88
N THR A 43 -0.66 11.64 2.10
CA THR A 43 0.06 10.97 1.02
C THR A 43 0.27 11.92 -0.17
N VAL A 44 -0.73 12.73 -0.54
CA VAL A 44 -0.65 13.65 -1.69
C VAL A 44 -0.06 15.02 -1.35
N ALA A 45 0.08 15.39 -0.08
CA ALA A 45 0.65 16.67 0.34
C ALA A 45 2.05 16.95 -0.25
N PRO A 46 2.98 15.97 -0.35
CA PRO A 46 4.28 16.19 -0.97
C PRO A 46 4.20 16.57 -2.45
N LEU A 47 3.13 16.18 -3.17
CA LEU A 47 2.95 16.52 -4.59
C LEU A 47 2.86 18.02 -4.84
N ALA A 48 2.38 18.80 -3.86
CA ALA A 48 2.40 20.27 -3.94
C ALA A 48 3.83 20.85 -4.04
N SER A 49 4.85 20.04 -3.75
CA SER A 49 6.26 20.42 -3.86
C SER A 49 6.97 19.86 -5.08
N GLU A 50 6.31 18.98 -5.85
CA GLU A 50 6.90 18.37 -7.03
C GLU A 50 6.97 19.38 -8.19
N PRO A 51 8.13 19.61 -8.82
CA PRO A 51 8.27 20.56 -9.92
C PRO A 51 7.30 20.27 -11.08
N ALA A 52 7.12 19.00 -11.45
CA ALA A 52 6.21 18.61 -12.52
C ALA A 52 4.76 19.02 -12.22
N VAL A 53 4.31 18.85 -10.97
CA VAL A 53 2.95 19.23 -10.55
C VAL A 53 2.79 20.74 -10.52
N ARG A 54 3.78 21.46 -10.00
CA ARG A 54 3.77 22.94 -9.98
C ARG A 54 3.73 23.54 -11.37
N ASP A 55 4.54 23.00 -12.28
CA ASP A 55 4.61 23.47 -13.66
C ASP A 55 3.29 23.17 -14.38
N ALA A 56 2.70 21.99 -14.21
CA ALA A 56 1.41 21.66 -14.79
C ALA A 56 0.26 22.53 -14.24
N VAL A 57 0.25 22.83 -12.95
CA VAL A 57 -0.72 23.77 -12.35
C VAL A 57 -0.51 25.18 -12.90
N ALA A 58 0.74 25.63 -13.03
CA ALA A 58 1.07 26.93 -13.58
C ALA A 58 0.66 27.06 -15.05
N ASP A 59 0.87 26.02 -15.86
CA ASP A 59 0.43 25.99 -17.25
C ASP A 59 -1.09 26.01 -17.33
N THR A 60 -1.78 25.12 -16.62
CA THR A 60 -3.26 25.01 -16.70
C THR A 60 -3.97 26.26 -16.20
N VAL A 61 -3.64 26.70 -14.98
CA VAL A 61 -4.28 27.88 -14.36
C VAL A 61 -3.79 29.16 -15.02
N GLY A 62 -2.53 29.20 -15.46
CA GLY A 62 -1.98 30.33 -16.20
C GLY A 62 -2.71 30.55 -17.53
N ASP A 63 -3.00 29.47 -18.26
CA ASP A 63 -3.74 29.51 -19.52
C ASP A 63 -5.16 30.03 -19.33
N ASP A 64 -5.89 29.46 -18.36
CA ASP A 64 -7.27 29.85 -18.05
C ASP A 64 -7.36 31.32 -17.60
N LEU A 65 -6.45 31.76 -16.72
CA LEU A 65 -6.43 33.13 -16.22
C LEU A 65 -5.99 34.13 -17.30
N ALA A 66 -5.02 33.78 -18.14
CA ALA A 66 -4.61 34.63 -19.26
C ALA A 66 -5.77 34.82 -20.24
N GLN A 67 -6.48 33.74 -20.56
CA GLN A 67 -7.66 33.80 -21.44
C GLN A 67 -8.78 34.65 -20.83
N ALA A 68 -9.06 34.50 -19.53
CA ALA A 68 -10.13 35.24 -18.86
C ALA A 68 -9.83 36.73 -18.66
N SER A 69 -8.56 37.07 -18.41
CA SER A 69 -8.13 38.45 -18.12
C SER A 69 -7.63 39.22 -19.34
N GLY A 70 -7.29 38.52 -20.42
CA GLY A 70 -6.63 39.10 -21.60
C GLY A 70 -5.17 39.51 -21.35
N MET A 71 -4.57 39.11 -20.23
CA MET A 71 -3.15 39.37 -19.92
C MET A 71 -2.21 38.45 -20.71
N ASP A 72 -0.94 38.84 -20.76
CA ASP A 72 0.12 38.02 -21.34
C ASP A 72 0.25 36.68 -20.61
N ARG A 73 0.23 35.58 -21.38
CA ARG A 73 0.22 34.21 -20.87
C ARG A 73 1.46 33.90 -20.05
N ASP A 74 2.63 34.31 -20.53
CA ASP A 74 3.91 34.00 -19.87
C ASP A 74 4.01 34.72 -18.53
N LEU A 75 3.57 35.98 -18.47
CA LEU A 75 3.48 36.75 -17.23
C LEU A 75 2.57 36.09 -16.18
N VAL A 76 1.34 35.72 -16.58
CA VAL A 76 0.38 35.10 -15.67
C VAL A 76 0.89 33.74 -15.20
N ARG A 77 1.41 32.92 -16.10
CA ARG A 77 2.02 31.63 -15.77
C ARG A 77 3.18 31.79 -14.78
N ASP A 78 4.08 32.75 -14.97
CA ASP A 78 5.21 32.99 -14.05
C ASP A 78 4.74 33.43 -12.66
N ALA A 79 3.68 34.25 -12.60
CA ALA A 79 3.05 34.64 -11.35
C ALA A 79 2.42 33.43 -10.63
N VAL A 80 1.68 32.58 -11.35
CA VAL A 80 1.11 31.35 -10.79
C VAL A 80 2.22 30.40 -10.33
N ARG A 81 3.28 30.24 -11.14
CA ARG A 81 4.44 29.41 -10.78
C ARG A 81 5.11 29.89 -9.50
N SER A 82 5.30 31.20 -9.35
CA SER A 82 5.80 31.81 -8.11
C SER A 82 4.88 31.51 -6.93
N PHE A 83 3.56 31.62 -7.11
CA PHE A 83 2.57 31.29 -6.09
C PHE A 83 2.64 29.81 -5.66
N THR A 84 2.90 28.87 -6.57
CA THR A 84 3.02 27.44 -6.21
C THR A 84 4.17 27.14 -5.24
N GLY A 85 5.16 28.03 -5.13
CA GLY A 85 6.24 27.92 -4.15
C GLY A 85 5.84 28.26 -2.71
N THR A 86 4.67 28.89 -2.51
CA THR A 86 4.28 29.50 -1.24
C THR A 86 3.63 28.53 -0.25
N PRO A 87 3.63 28.85 1.07
CA PRO A 87 2.84 28.11 2.06
C PRO A 87 1.33 28.17 1.78
N ALA A 88 0.83 29.28 1.21
CA ALA A 88 -0.58 29.45 0.87
C ALA A 88 -1.03 28.42 -0.18
N PHE A 89 -0.20 28.16 -1.20
CA PHE A 89 -0.48 27.11 -2.18
C PHE A 89 -0.58 25.72 -1.53
N ARG A 90 0.32 25.38 -0.59
CA ARG A 90 0.26 24.08 0.10
C ARG A 90 -1.01 23.92 0.93
N ALA A 91 -1.44 24.98 1.61
CA ALA A 91 -2.71 24.97 2.34
C ALA A 91 -3.92 24.84 1.39
N ALA A 92 -3.89 25.54 0.24
CA ALA A 92 -4.91 25.42 -0.79
C ALA A 92 -4.98 24.00 -1.37
N TRP A 93 -3.82 23.42 -1.64
CA TRP A 93 -3.68 22.05 -2.15
C TRP A 93 -4.27 21.02 -1.18
N ASP A 94 -3.92 21.11 0.11
CA ASP A 94 -4.44 20.19 1.12
C ASP A 94 -5.96 20.34 1.30
N ALA A 95 -6.47 21.57 1.32
CA ALA A 95 -7.91 21.84 1.40
C ALA A 95 -8.66 21.30 0.17
N ALA A 96 -8.15 21.57 -1.03
CA ALA A 96 -8.73 21.09 -2.29
C ALA A 96 -8.78 19.56 -2.34
N ASN A 97 -7.67 18.90 -2.01
CA ASN A 97 -7.61 17.44 -1.98
C ASN A 97 -8.52 16.84 -0.90
N THR A 98 -8.62 17.47 0.27
CA THR A 98 -9.52 17.05 1.35
C THR A 98 -10.98 17.11 0.89
N ALA A 99 -11.38 18.23 0.29
CA ALA A 99 -12.75 18.44 -0.17
C ALA A 99 -13.13 17.49 -1.30
N ALA A 100 -12.30 17.39 -2.34
CA ALA A 100 -12.52 16.50 -3.47
C ALA A 100 -12.64 15.03 -3.02
N HIS A 101 -11.71 14.58 -2.20
CA HIS A 101 -11.72 13.20 -1.72
C HIS A 101 -12.93 12.90 -0.82
N THR A 102 -13.34 13.84 0.03
CA THR A 102 -14.53 13.69 0.88
C THR A 102 -15.81 13.62 0.06
N ALA A 103 -15.93 14.44 -0.99
CA ALA A 103 -17.07 14.40 -1.91
C ALA A 103 -17.16 13.04 -2.62
N VAL A 104 -16.04 12.54 -3.14
CA VAL A 104 -15.98 11.23 -3.81
C VAL A 104 -16.34 10.10 -2.84
N LEU A 105 -15.74 10.06 -1.64
CA LEU A 105 -16.04 9.02 -0.67
C LEU A 105 -17.49 9.05 -0.20
N ARG A 106 -18.09 10.24 -0.08
CA ARG A 106 -19.52 10.38 0.23
C ARG A 106 -20.37 9.78 -0.89
N ALA A 107 -20.09 10.10 -2.15
CA ALA A 107 -20.82 9.53 -3.29
C ALA A 107 -20.67 7.99 -3.41
N LEU A 108 -19.53 7.45 -2.99
CA LEU A 108 -19.27 6.00 -3.00
C LEU A 108 -19.91 5.25 -1.81
N ARG A 109 -20.03 5.89 -0.64
CA ARG A 109 -20.58 5.25 0.58
C ARG A 109 -22.08 5.39 0.74
N THR A 110 -22.66 6.44 0.17
CA THR A 110 -24.09 6.74 0.27
C THR A 110 -24.78 6.25 -0.99
N ASP A 111 -25.95 5.62 -0.86
CA ASP A 111 -26.75 5.17 -2.00
C ASP A 111 -27.46 6.31 -2.76
N ASP A 112 -27.05 7.55 -2.51
CA ASP A 112 -27.61 8.72 -3.17
C ASP A 112 -27.20 8.70 -4.66
N GLU A 113 -28.15 8.94 -5.56
CA GLU A 113 -27.93 8.95 -7.02
C GLU A 113 -27.30 10.27 -7.50
N ARG A 114 -27.10 11.22 -6.58
CA ARG A 114 -26.52 12.53 -6.90
C ARG A 114 -25.04 12.39 -7.22
N ALA A 115 -24.60 13.10 -8.27
CA ALA A 115 -23.21 13.13 -8.71
C ALA A 115 -22.27 13.53 -7.56
N ALA A 116 -21.02 13.07 -7.60
CA ALA A 116 -20.00 13.54 -6.67
C ALA A 116 -19.66 15.00 -7.00
N THR A 117 -20.36 15.94 -6.37
CA THR A 117 -20.13 17.37 -6.59
C THR A 117 -19.16 17.93 -5.55
N LEU A 118 -18.16 18.66 -6.05
CA LEU A 118 -17.27 19.48 -5.25
C LEU A 118 -17.85 20.88 -5.17
N ASP A 119 -18.18 21.31 -3.96
CA ASP A 119 -18.50 22.70 -3.70
C ASP A 119 -17.21 23.51 -3.62
N LEU A 120 -17.00 24.45 -4.54
CA LEU A 120 -15.83 25.35 -4.53
C LEU A 120 -15.73 26.16 -3.23
N ALA A 121 -16.82 26.35 -2.50
CA ALA A 121 -16.83 26.99 -1.18
C ALA A 121 -15.95 26.23 -0.17
N SER A 122 -15.90 24.90 -0.26
CA SER A 122 -15.11 24.06 0.64
C SER A 122 -13.59 24.19 0.45
N VAL A 123 -13.16 24.72 -0.70
CA VAL A 123 -11.75 24.99 -1.01
C VAL A 123 -11.40 26.46 -0.73
N THR A 124 -12.32 27.37 -1.04
CA THR A 124 -12.09 28.82 -0.94
C THR A 124 -12.27 29.37 0.48
N ALA A 125 -13.16 28.79 1.30
CA ALA A 125 -13.39 29.24 2.67
C ALA A 125 -12.15 29.04 3.59
N PRO A 126 -11.48 27.87 3.61
CA PRO A 126 -10.26 27.70 4.39
C PRO A 126 -9.12 28.62 3.94
N LEU A 127 -9.07 28.94 2.64
CA LEU A 127 -8.07 29.85 2.08
C LEU A 127 -8.33 31.28 2.54
N ARG A 128 -9.58 31.73 2.50
CA ARG A 128 -10.01 33.03 3.02
C ARG A 128 -9.66 33.17 4.50
N ASP A 129 -10.04 32.19 5.33
CA ASP A 129 -9.81 32.24 6.77
C ASP A 129 -8.31 32.34 7.10
N ARG A 130 -7.47 31.65 6.32
CA ARG A 130 -6.02 31.69 6.50
C ARG A 130 -5.41 33.01 6.04
N LEU A 131 -5.85 33.55 4.91
CA LEU A 131 -5.41 34.87 4.43
C LEU A 131 -5.86 36.00 5.36
N ALA A 132 -7.04 35.86 5.97
CA ALA A 132 -7.51 36.78 7.01
C ALA A 132 -6.64 36.68 8.28
N ALA A 133 -6.27 35.46 8.70
CA ALA A 133 -5.36 35.25 9.83
C ALA A 133 -3.96 35.84 9.58
N ASP A 134 -3.45 35.76 8.34
CA ASP A 134 -2.17 36.36 7.92
C ASP A 134 -2.26 37.87 7.62
N HIS A 135 -3.38 38.52 7.96
CA HIS A 135 -3.62 39.96 7.82
C HIS A 135 -3.47 40.48 6.40
N VAL A 136 -3.73 39.62 5.40
CA VAL A 136 -3.68 40.03 3.99
C VAL A 136 -4.83 41.00 3.72
N PRO A 137 -4.57 42.24 3.28
CA PRO A 137 -5.63 43.14 2.91
C PRO A 137 -6.48 42.49 1.81
N PHE A 138 -7.80 42.71 1.83
CA PHE A 138 -8.78 42.13 0.88
C PHE A 138 -9.21 40.67 1.09
N ALA A 139 -8.67 39.93 2.07
CA ALA A 139 -9.09 38.54 2.35
C ALA A 139 -10.61 38.39 2.55
N ASP A 140 -11.24 39.33 3.26
CA ASP A 140 -12.68 39.32 3.53
C ASP A 140 -13.58 39.61 2.33
N ARG A 141 -13.00 40.08 1.22
CA ARG A 141 -13.76 40.41 0.00
C ARG A 141 -13.78 39.28 -1.01
N PHE A 142 -13.05 38.18 -0.77
CA PHE A 142 -13.07 37.03 -1.66
C PHE A 142 -14.48 36.38 -1.63
N PRO A 143 -15.22 36.39 -2.75
CA PRO A 143 -16.54 35.77 -2.81
C PRO A 143 -16.39 34.26 -2.73
N VAL A 144 -17.08 33.65 -1.75
CA VAL A 144 -17.16 32.20 -1.61
C VAL A 144 -18.32 31.73 -2.49
N GLU A 145 -18.01 31.43 -3.75
CA GLU A 145 -18.99 30.94 -4.71
C GLU A 145 -19.28 29.45 -4.48
N HIS A 146 -20.57 29.13 -4.28
CA HIS A 146 -21.05 27.76 -4.10
C HIS A 146 -21.28 27.12 -5.48
N ARG A 147 -20.21 26.97 -6.25
CA ARG A 147 -20.29 26.33 -7.56
C ARG A 147 -20.02 24.84 -7.38
N GLU A 148 -20.98 24.02 -7.78
CA GLU A 148 -20.84 22.58 -7.77
C GLU A 148 -20.13 22.11 -9.04
N VAL A 149 -18.92 21.57 -8.90
CA VAL A 149 -18.18 20.94 -9.98
C VAL A 149 -18.39 19.43 -9.89
N VAL A 150 -18.91 18.81 -10.95
CA VAL A 150 -19.07 17.36 -11.03
C VAL A 150 -17.69 16.72 -11.18
N LEU A 151 -17.24 15.98 -10.15
CA LEU A 151 -15.97 15.28 -10.16
C LEU A 151 -16.07 13.88 -10.79
N VAL A 152 -17.17 13.19 -10.54
CA VAL A 152 -17.43 11.84 -11.07
C VAL A 152 -18.78 11.84 -11.78
N PRO A 153 -18.82 11.51 -13.09
CA PRO A 153 -20.06 11.39 -13.84
C PRO A 153 -21.00 10.33 -13.23
N PRO A 154 -22.33 10.58 -13.23
CA PRO A 154 -23.29 9.69 -12.59
C PRO A 154 -23.40 8.30 -13.24
N ASP A 155 -23.02 8.17 -14.51
CA ASP A 155 -23.00 6.93 -15.27
C ASP A 155 -21.90 5.94 -14.84
N GLU A 156 -20.78 6.45 -14.31
CA GLU A 156 -19.68 5.61 -13.82
C GLU A 156 -19.82 5.25 -12.32
N LEU A 157 -20.62 6.02 -11.57
CA LEU A 157 -20.79 5.84 -10.12
C LEU A 157 -21.26 4.43 -9.72
N PRO A 158 -22.23 3.77 -10.38
CA PRO A 158 -22.69 2.44 -9.97
C PRO A 158 -21.59 1.37 -10.05
N ALA A 159 -20.76 1.42 -11.10
CA ALA A 159 -19.64 0.48 -11.28
C ALA A 159 -18.56 0.70 -10.21
N LEU A 160 -18.21 1.95 -9.94
CA LEU A 160 -17.27 2.32 -8.89
C LEU A 160 -17.78 1.94 -7.49
N ARG A 161 -19.06 2.19 -7.20
CA ARG A 161 -19.69 1.83 -5.92
C ARG A 161 -19.66 0.32 -5.69
N LYS A 162 -20.00 -0.48 -6.72
CA LYS A 162 -19.92 -1.93 -6.65
C LYS A 162 -18.49 -2.41 -6.38
N GLY A 163 -17.50 -1.83 -7.08
CA GLY A 163 -16.09 -2.12 -6.84
C GLY A 163 -15.66 -1.79 -5.41
N TYR A 164 -16.04 -0.60 -4.91
CA TYR A 164 -15.76 -0.17 -3.55
C TYR A 164 -16.38 -1.09 -2.50
N HIS A 165 -17.65 -1.49 -2.65
CA HIS A 165 -18.30 -2.42 -1.71
C HIS A 165 -17.64 -3.80 -1.68
N VAL A 166 -17.28 -4.34 -2.85
CA VAL A 166 -16.55 -5.62 -2.92
C VAL A 166 -15.22 -5.48 -2.20
N LEU A 167 -14.51 -4.37 -2.42
CA LEU A 167 -13.20 -4.10 -1.83
C LEU A 167 -13.26 -3.88 -0.32
N ASP A 168 -14.28 -3.19 0.17
CA ASP A 168 -14.53 -2.94 1.59
C ASP A 168 -14.76 -4.27 2.34
N ILE A 169 -15.64 -5.11 1.82
CA ILE A 169 -15.87 -6.47 2.35
C ILE A 169 -14.58 -7.30 2.27
N ALA A 170 -13.92 -7.29 1.11
CA ALA A 170 -12.68 -8.01 0.86
C ALA A 170 -11.55 -7.62 1.83
N SER A 171 -11.46 -6.34 2.21
CA SER A 171 -10.39 -5.82 3.07
C SER A 171 -10.40 -6.43 4.47
N TYR A 172 -11.57 -6.83 4.98
CA TYR A 172 -11.69 -7.52 6.27
C TYR A 172 -11.57 -9.04 6.12
N TRP A 173 -12.24 -9.62 5.13
CA TRP A 173 -12.35 -11.07 5.02
C TRP A 173 -11.11 -11.75 4.42
N LEU A 174 -10.44 -11.14 3.43
CA LEU A 174 -9.26 -11.78 2.82
C LEU A 174 -8.08 -11.91 3.78
N PRO A 175 -7.66 -10.89 4.54
CA PRO A 175 -6.58 -11.04 5.50
C PRO A 175 -6.94 -12.05 6.59
N ALA A 176 -8.18 -12.03 7.09
CA ALA A 176 -8.65 -12.99 8.09
C ALA A 176 -8.62 -14.43 7.56
N ALA A 177 -9.09 -14.64 6.33
CA ALA A 177 -9.03 -15.93 5.65
C ALA A 177 -7.59 -16.39 5.41
N ALA A 178 -6.69 -15.49 4.98
CA ALA A 178 -5.27 -15.80 4.80
C ALA A 178 -4.61 -16.30 6.10
N VAL A 179 -4.87 -15.60 7.22
CA VAL A 179 -4.38 -15.99 8.55
C VAL A 179 -4.99 -17.32 8.97
N LEU A 180 -6.30 -17.50 8.80
CA LEU A 180 -6.98 -18.75 9.14
C LEU A 180 -6.38 -19.92 8.36
N PHE A 181 -6.21 -19.80 7.04
CA PHE A 181 -5.63 -20.87 6.22
C PHE A 181 -4.16 -21.13 6.56
N ALA A 182 -3.37 -20.09 6.86
CA ALA A 182 -1.99 -20.26 7.31
C ALA A 182 -1.93 -21.03 8.64
N VAL A 183 -2.69 -20.62 9.65
CA VAL A 183 -2.73 -21.26 10.97
C VAL A 183 -3.23 -22.70 10.88
N THR A 184 -4.32 -22.92 10.13
CA THR A 184 -4.91 -24.25 9.94
C THR A 184 -3.96 -25.15 9.15
N GLY A 185 -3.30 -24.62 8.13
CA GLY A 185 -2.29 -25.30 7.33
C GLY A 185 -1.09 -25.75 8.16
N ILE A 186 -0.61 -24.90 9.08
CA ILE A 186 0.47 -25.22 10.03
C ILE A 186 0.02 -26.25 11.07
N ALA A 187 -1.20 -26.12 11.60
CA ALA A 187 -1.74 -27.04 12.61
C ALA A 187 -1.92 -28.47 12.08
N VAL A 188 -2.38 -28.61 10.83
CA VAL A 188 -2.59 -29.91 10.17
C VAL A 188 -1.28 -30.53 9.67
N ALA A 189 -0.23 -29.73 9.50
CA ALA A 189 1.04 -30.19 8.95
C ALA A 189 1.71 -31.26 9.85
N ALA A 190 1.96 -32.43 9.27
CA ALA A 190 2.75 -33.49 9.92
C ALA A 190 4.20 -33.07 10.20
N CYS A 191 4.72 -32.07 9.46
CA CYS A 191 6.03 -31.48 9.65
C CYS A 191 5.92 -29.96 9.82
N ARG A 192 5.64 -29.49 11.04
CA ARG A 192 5.47 -28.05 11.38
C ARG A 192 6.59 -27.15 10.84
N ARG A 193 7.82 -27.67 10.74
CA ARG A 193 8.99 -26.94 10.20
C ARG A 193 8.90 -26.65 8.70
N ARG A 194 8.44 -27.60 7.88
CA ARG A 194 8.26 -27.39 6.43
C ARG A 194 7.07 -26.47 6.14
N ALA A 195 6.03 -26.53 6.96
CA ALA A 195 4.90 -25.63 6.86
C ALA A 195 5.31 -24.17 7.16
N LEU A 196 6.11 -23.95 8.20
CA LEU A 196 6.63 -22.61 8.54
C LEU A 196 7.51 -22.02 7.42
N THR A 197 8.43 -22.80 6.86
CA THR A 197 9.25 -22.33 5.72
C THR A 197 8.40 -22.03 4.50
N ALA A 198 7.38 -22.83 4.22
CA ALA A 198 6.48 -22.62 3.07
C ALA A 198 5.60 -21.38 3.24
N THR A 199 5.08 -21.11 4.44
CA THR A 199 4.35 -19.87 4.72
C THR A 199 5.26 -18.65 4.64
N ALA A 200 6.49 -18.73 5.16
CA ALA A 200 7.45 -17.63 5.09
C ALA A 200 7.85 -17.29 3.64
N LEU A 201 8.12 -18.32 2.83
CA LEU A 201 8.40 -18.16 1.40
C LEU A 201 7.17 -17.62 0.66
N GLY A 202 5.99 -18.09 1.02
CA GLY A 202 4.71 -17.62 0.51
C GLY A 202 4.48 -16.14 0.72
N THR A 203 4.72 -15.66 1.94
CA THR A 203 4.64 -14.23 2.28
C THR A 203 5.67 -13.42 1.50
N ALA A 204 6.90 -13.92 1.35
CA ALA A 204 7.91 -13.26 0.53
C ALA A 204 7.49 -13.19 -0.95
N LEU A 205 6.99 -14.28 -1.53
CA LEU A 205 6.48 -14.31 -2.90
C LEU A 205 5.27 -13.39 -3.09
N GLY A 206 4.38 -13.31 -2.10
CA GLY A 206 3.26 -12.35 -2.09
C GLY A 206 3.74 -10.90 -2.13
N GLY A 207 4.79 -10.58 -1.35
CA GLY A 207 5.47 -9.29 -1.44
C GLY A 207 6.08 -9.04 -2.82
N ALA A 208 6.85 -9.98 -3.38
CA ALA A 208 7.44 -9.83 -4.73
C ALA A 208 6.37 -9.60 -5.81
N PHE A 209 5.28 -10.36 -5.75
CA PHE A 209 4.15 -10.21 -6.67
C PHE A 209 3.50 -8.83 -6.53
N LEU A 210 3.34 -8.32 -5.32
CA LEU A 210 2.80 -6.98 -5.07
C LEU A 210 3.69 -5.89 -5.68
N ALA A 211 5.01 -5.95 -5.47
CA ALA A 211 5.97 -5.04 -6.13
C ALA A 211 5.88 -5.12 -7.66
N LEU A 212 5.77 -6.32 -8.21
CA LEU A 212 5.66 -6.53 -9.65
C LEU A 212 4.36 -5.94 -10.21
N ALA A 213 3.23 -6.14 -9.53
CA ALA A 213 1.95 -5.58 -9.92
C ALA A 213 1.99 -4.04 -9.95
N VAL A 214 2.60 -3.41 -8.94
CA VAL A 214 2.80 -1.95 -8.89
C VAL A 214 3.67 -1.47 -10.06
N ALA A 215 4.74 -2.19 -10.37
CA ALA A 215 5.66 -1.85 -11.47
C ALA A 215 4.98 -1.98 -12.84
N ILE A 216 4.18 -3.04 -13.05
CA ILE A 216 3.41 -3.23 -14.28
C ILE A 216 2.36 -2.13 -14.44
N GLY A 217 1.60 -1.81 -13.39
CA GLY A 217 0.61 -0.73 -13.47
C GLY A 217 1.25 0.62 -13.82
N ARG A 218 2.44 0.91 -13.27
CA ARG A 218 3.22 2.10 -13.63
C ARG A 218 3.60 2.08 -15.11
N HIS A 219 4.08 0.94 -15.62
CA HIS A 219 4.47 0.83 -17.03
C HIS A 219 3.28 1.04 -17.96
N LEU A 220 2.14 0.38 -17.71
CA LEU A 220 0.95 0.50 -18.55
C LEU A 220 0.44 1.95 -18.60
N THR A 221 0.28 2.59 -17.43
CA THR A 221 -0.23 3.97 -17.33
C THR A 221 0.67 4.99 -18.04
N LEU A 222 1.99 4.79 -18.01
CA LEU A 222 2.94 5.74 -18.61
C LEU A 222 3.20 5.47 -20.11
N THR A 223 2.80 4.31 -20.63
CA THR A 223 2.99 3.97 -22.05
C THR A 223 1.97 4.68 -22.94
N ASP A 224 0.75 4.91 -22.44
CA ASP A 224 -0.35 5.49 -23.20
C ASP A 224 -0.35 7.03 -23.26
N LEU A 225 0.59 7.70 -22.57
CA LEU A 225 0.66 9.17 -22.50
C LEU A 225 1.66 9.75 -23.53
N PRO A 226 1.19 10.46 -24.58
CA PRO A 226 2.06 11.04 -25.62
C PRO A 226 2.92 12.18 -25.09
N ASP A 227 2.39 12.99 -24.16
CA ASP A 227 3.02 14.22 -23.70
C ASP A 227 4.03 13.99 -22.56
N PRO A 228 5.28 14.48 -22.70
CA PRO A 228 6.32 14.33 -21.67
C PRO A 228 5.97 14.98 -20.32
N SER A 229 5.25 16.11 -20.33
CA SER A 229 4.82 16.84 -19.13
C SER A 229 3.75 16.07 -18.35
N HIS A 230 2.69 15.63 -19.03
CA HIS A 230 1.64 14.78 -18.47
C HIS A 230 2.19 13.47 -17.89
N ARG A 231 3.21 12.89 -18.56
CA ARG A 231 3.89 11.69 -18.08
C ARG A 231 4.63 11.92 -16.75
N ALA A 232 5.32 13.06 -16.60
CA ALA A 232 6.05 13.38 -15.38
C ALA A 232 5.11 13.60 -14.17
N VAL A 233 4.01 14.33 -14.38
CA VAL A 233 2.96 14.53 -13.35
C VAL A 233 2.34 13.20 -12.96
N THR A 234 1.91 12.41 -13.93
CA THR A 234 1.26 11.11 -13.69
C THR A 234 2.21 10.14 -12.97
N ALA A 235 3.49 10.13 -13.33
CA ALA A 235 4.50 9.34 -12.63
C ALA A 235 4.64 9.76 -11.16
N ALA A 236 4.73 11.07 -10.88
CA ALA A 236 4.86 11.57 -9.51
C ALA A 236 3.63 11.21 -8.65
N VAL A 237 2.42 11.38 -9.20
CA VAL A 237 1.17 11.00 -8.53
C VAL A 237 1.15 9.49 -8.26
N TYR A 238 1.46 8.67 -9.26
CA TYR A 238 1.46 7.21 -9.14
C TYR A 238 2.49 6.74 -8.10
N ASP A 239 3.72 7.25 -8.16
CA ASP A 239 4.79 6.88 -7.24
C ASP A 239 4.48 7.30 -5.80
N THR A 240 3.79 8.43 -5.62
CA THR A 240 3.33 8.92 -4.32
C THR A 240 2.23 8.04 -3.76
N LEU A 241 1.18 7.76 -4.54
CA LEU A 241 0.06 6.94 -4.10
C LEU A 241 0.49 5.49 -3.79
N THR A 242 1.39 4.93 -4.60
CA THR A 242 1.86 3.55 -4.44
C THR A 242 3.05 3.40 -3.49
N SER A 243 3.60 4.50 -2.99
CA SER A 243 4.68 4.49 -1.99
C SER A 243 4.41 3.55 -0.79
N PRO A 244 3.26 3.64 -0.08
CA PRO A 244 2.93 2.71 1.01
C PRO A 244 2.82 1.23 0.59
N LEU A 245 2.39 0.94 -0.64
CA LEU A 245 2.37 -0.45 -1.17
C LEU A 245 3.79 -0.98 -1.34
N ARG A 246 4.69 -0.15 -1.87
CA ARG A 246 6.10 -0.48 -2.04
C ARG A 246 6.78 -0.72 -0.68
N THR A 247 6.51 0.10 0.32
CA THR A 247 7.01 -0.12 1.69
C THR A 247 6.49 -1.44 2.27
N THR A 248 5.19 -1.70 2.16
CA THR A 248 4.56 -2.93 2.67
C THR A 248 5.12 -4.17 1.96
N SER A 249 5.30 -4.09 0.64
CA SER A 249 5.92 -5.13 -0.17
C SER A 249 7.33 -5.48 0.31
N TRP A 250 8.18 -4.47 0.56
CA TRP A 250 9.54 -4.68 1.08
C TRP A 250 9.55 -5.27 2.49
N LEU A 251 8.61 -4.85 3.35
CA LEU A 251 8.45 -5.45 4.69
C LEU A 251 8.04 -6.92 4.60
N LEU A 252 7.07 -7.28 3.75
CA LEU A 252 6.67 -8.68 3.55
C LEU A 252 7.82 -9.53 3.00
N LEU A 253 8.58 -8.99 2.05
CA LEU A 253 9.75 -9.65 1.48
C LEU A 253 10.84 -9.92 2.53
N THR A 254 11.27 -8.88 3.24
CA THR A 254 12.35 -8.98 4.23
C THR A 254 11.93 -9.84 5.43
N LEU A 255 10.70 -9.70 5.91
CA LEU A 255 10.17 -10.53 7.00
C LEU A 255 10.04 -12.00 6.59
N GLY A 256 9.52 -12.28 5.39
CA GLY A 256 9.41 -13.64 4.86
C GLY A 256 10.77 -14.30 4.64
N LEU A 257 11.74 -13.57 4.10
CA LEU A 257 13.11 -14.07 3.90
C LEU A 257 13.85 -14.30 5.22
N THR A 258 13.74 -13.39 6.19
CA THR A 258 14.40 -13.54 7.50
C THR A 258 13.80 -14.69 8.32
N THR A 259 12.48 -14.88 8.28
CA THR A 259 11.83 -16.05 8.92
C THR A 259 12.19 -17.36 8.23
N ALA A 260 12.28 -17.39 6.89
CA ALA A 260 12.78 -18.54 6.16
C ALA A 260 14.26 -18.85 6.49
N ALA A 261 15.11 -17.82 6.55
CA ALA A 261 16.52 -17.97 6.87
C ALA A 261 16.74 -18.46 8.31
N THR A 262 16.04 -17.89 9.29
CA THR A 262 16.14 -18.31 10.71
C THR A 262 15.66 -19.75 10.92
N THR A 263 14.56 -20.15 10.27
CA THR A 263 14.09 -21.54 10.30
C THR A 263 15.06 -22.49 9.60
N TRP A 264 15.69 -22.07 8.50
CA TRP A 264 16.74 -22.84 7.83
C TRP A 264 18.02 -23.00 8.68
N LEU A 265 18.52 -21.91 9.27
CA LEU A 265 19.69 -21.91 10.16
C LEU A 265 19.47 -22.80 11.39
N THR A 266 18.32 -22.70 12.04
CA THR A 266 17.99 -23.57 13.20
C THR A 266 17.80 -25.04 12.82
N THR A 267 17.56 -25.36 11.55
CA THR A 267 17.55 -26.76 11.06
C THR A 267 18.93 -27.27 10.66
N HIS A 268 19.80 -26.40 10.15
CA HIS A 268 21.12 -26.78 9.64
C HIS A 268 22.21 -26.78 10.71
N VAL A 269 22.06 -26.08 11.83
CA VAL A 269 22.98 -26.18 12.97
C VAL A 269 22.64 -27.45 13.77
N PRO A 270 23.42 -28.54 13.65
CA PRO A 270 23.23 -29.66 14.54
C PRO A 270 23.76 -29.20 15.90
N LEU A 271 22.87 -29.02 16.87
CA LEU A 271 23.28 -28.97 18.28
C LEU A 271 24.12 -30.22 18.52
N ARG A 272 25.44 -30.06 18.68
CA ARG A 272 26.35 -31.13 19.06
C ARG A 272 25.77 -31.75 20.32
N ARG A 273 25.12 -32.91 20.20
CA ARG A 273 24.71 -33.68 21.36
C ARG A 273 26.00 -34.00 22.12
N PRO A 274 26.07 -33.73 23.43
CA PRO A 274 27.19 -34.19 24.24
C PRO A 274 27.36 -35.69 23.99
N HIS A 275 28.57 -36.08 23.61
CA HIS A 275 28.90 -37.50 23.47
C HIS A 275 28.59 -38.16 24.82
N PRO A 276 27.81 -39.26 24.86
CA PRO A 276 27.61 -39.98 26.12
C PRO A 276 28.98 -40.36 26.68
N PRO A 277 29.23 -40.18 27.99
CA PRO A 277 30.51 -40.56 28.58
C PRO A 277 30.79 -42.04 28.29
N THR A 278 31.99 -42.33 27.80
CA THR A 278 32.45 -43.69 27.50
C THR A 278 32.27 -44.56 28.74
N PRO A 279 31.58 -45.71 28.67
CA PRO A 279 31.48 -46.61 29.81
C PRO A 279 32.89 -47.06 30.24
N PRO A 280 33.17 -47.19 31.55
CA PRO A 280 34.47 -47.64 32.02
C PRO A 280 34.78 -49.03 31.46
N ILE A 281 36.00 -49.21 30.95
CA ILE A 281 36.50 -50.47 30.41
C ILE A 281 36.41 -51.54 31.52
N PRO A 282 35.75 -52.69 31.30
CA PRO A 282 35.78 -53.79 32.27
C PRO A 282 37.23 -54.23 32.49
N THR A 283 37.69 -54.18 33.74
CA THR A 283 38.98 -54.75 34.13
C THR A 283 39.02 -56.23 33.78
N ALA A 284 40.07 -56.67 33.10
CA ALA A 284 40.26 -58.05 32.69
C ALA A 284 40.14 -59.01 33.90
N PRO A 285 39.47 -60.16 33.76
CA PRO A 285 39.39 -61.15 34.84
C PRO A 285 40.79 -61.75 35.11
N PRO A 286 41.11 -62.08 36.37
CA PRO A 286 42.41 -62.65 36.73
C PRO A 286 42.63 -64.03 36.06
N PRO A 287 43.86 -64.38 35.68
CA PRO A 287 44.14 -65.65 34.99
C PRO A 287 43.88 -66.85 35.91
N GLU A 288 43.17 -67.83 35.36
CA GLU A 288 42.78 -69.07 36.01
C GLU A 288 44.00 -70.03 36.14
N PRO A 289 44.24 -70.66 37.30
CA PRO A 289 45.39 -71.54 37.48
C PRO A 289 45.18 -72.87 36.75
N THR A 290 46.06 -73.17 35.80
CA THR A 290 46.14 -74.43 35.07
C THR A 290 46.41 -75.59 36.04
N ARG A 291 45.39 -76.39 36.35
CA ARG A 291 45.59 -77.71 36.97
C ARG A 291 46.03 -78.70 35.90
N VAL A 292 47.29 -79.11 35.97
CA VAL A 292 47.82 -80.29 35.28
C VAL A 292 47.45 -81.51 36.12
N HIS A 293 46.66 -82.44 35.57
CA HIS A 293 46.65 -83.82 36.04
C HIS A 293 46.75 -84.78 34.85
N ALA A 294 47.69 -85.71 35.03
CA ALA A 294 48.14 -86.76 34.13
C ALA A 294 47.15 -87.93 34.04
#